data_AF-A0A7C7CNM9-F1
#
_entry.id   AF-A0A7C7CNM9-F1
#
_cell.length_a   1.000
_cell.length_b   1.000
_cell.length_c   1.000
_cell.angle_alpha   90.00
_cell.angle_beta   90.00
_cell.angle_gamma   90.00
#
_symmetry.space_group_name_H-M   'P 1'
#
loop_
_entity.id
_entity.type
_entity.pdbx_description
1 polymer ?
#
loop_
_entity_poly.entity_id
_entity_poly.type
_entity_poly.pdbx_seq_one_letter_code
_entity_poly.pdbx_strand_id
1 'polypeptide(L)'
;DPVMLALNCDEIELPDAIDIPCHPLQKEMGVRSWELPSDCGLQVYIEKEDFDIALASDGRIRLKDFADVEVSENKRGKITSMERSDERPIVHWLTEAMATNCILLRPDEKGEQLDDIEGLFEKNSYPNGTIIQLERIGFSRLEPNDRDPSMTQMIWTHT
;
A
#
# COMPACT_ATOMS: atom_id res chain seq x y z
N ASP A 1 -5.50 7.36 -3.88
CA ASP A 1 -5.51 8.60 -3.09
C ASP A 1 -4.94 8.29 -1.70
N PRO A 2 -3.61 8.41 -1.53
CA PRO A 2 -2.92 7.97 -0.31
C PRO A 2 -3.19 8.88 0.89
N VAL A 3 -3.54 8.27 2.03
CA VAL A 3 -3.64 8.91 3.35
C VAL A 3 -2.56 8.36 4.26
N MET A 4 -1.69 9.26 4.74
CA MET A 4 -0.68 8.92 5.74
C MET A 4 -1.32 8.75 7.13
N LEU A 5 -0.96 7.67 7.81
CA LEU A 5 -1.29 7.37 9.19
C LEU A 5 -0.02 7.25 10.02
N ALA A 6 0.00 7.89 11.18
CA ALA A 6 1.03 7.68 12.19
C ALA A 6 0.57 6.63 13.20
N LEU A 7 1.23 5.48 13.24
CA LEU A 7 0.90 4.36 14.11
C LEU A 7 1.85 4.28 15.31
N ASN A 8 1.25 4.20 16.49
CA ASN A 8 1.95 3.91 17.73
C ASN A 8 2.05 2.38 17.95
N CYS A 9 3.20 1.92 18.42
CA CYS A 9 3.50 0.54 18.80
C CYS A 9 4.10 0.42 20.20
N ASP A 10 3.90 1.37 21.12
CA ASP A 10 4.46 1.34 22.48
C ASP A 10 4.06 0.07 23.27
N GLU A 11 2.92 -0.53 22.94
CA GLU A 11 2.39 -1.74 23.58
C GLU A 11 2.79 -3.04 22.87
N ILE A 12 3.48 -2.97 21.73
CA ILE A 12 3.84 -4.12 20.88
C ILE A 12 5.28 -3.99 20.38
N GLU A 13 6.09 -5.01 20.63
CA GLU A 13 7.43 -5.10 20.05
C GLU A 13 7.33 -5.36 18.54
N LEU A 14 7.76 -4.38 17.74
CA LEU A 14 7.85 -4.54 16.29
C LEU A 14 9.10 -5.34 15.92
N PRO A 15 9.00 -6.25 14.93
CA PRO A 15 10.20 -6.84 14.36
C PRO A 15 10.99 -5.80 13.57
N ASP A 16 12.30 -6.00 13.41
CA ASP A 16 13.16 -5.13 12.60
C ASP A 16 12.73 -5.10 11.11
N ALA A 17 12.11 -6.18 10.64
CA ALA A 17 11.60 -6.30 9.29
C ALA A 17 10.41 -7.25 9.20
N ILE A 18 9.64 -7.13 8.12
CA ILE A 18 8.53 -8.03 7.78
C ILE A 18 8.68 -8.58 6.37
N ASP A 19 8.29 -9.84 6.18
CA ASP A 19 8.27 -10.50 4.88
C ASP A 19 6.86 -10.50 4.29
N ILE A 20 6.70 -9.86 3.13
CA ILE A 20 5.42 -9.80 2.41
C ILE A 20 5.49 -10.71 1.18
N PRO A 21 4.55 -11.65 0.99
CA PRO A 21 4.53 -12.53 -0.18
C PRO A 21 4.42 -11.74 -1.50
N CYS A 22 5.31 -12.01 -2.46
CA CYS A 22 5.26 -11.40 -3.80
C CYS A 22 3.98 -11.75 -4.58
N HIS A 23 3.36 -12.89 -4.26
CA HIS A 23 2.09 -13.32 -4.84
C HIS A 23 1.23 -14.00 -3.77
N PRO A 24 -0.10 -13.74 -3.72
CA PRO A 24 -0.97 -14.26 -2.65
C PRO A 24 -1.06 -15.79 -2.62
N LEU A 25 -0.91 -16.45 -3.76
CA LEU A 25 -1.07 -17.91 -3.89
C LEU A 25 0.19 -18.68 -4.31
N GLN A 26 1.22 -18.00 -4.80
CA GLN A 26 2.40 -18.65 -5.42
C GLN A 26 3.63 -18.37 -4.55
N LYS A 27 3.85 -19.25 -3.56
CA LYS A 27 4.93 -19.09 -2.57
C LYS A 27 6.33 -19.16 -3.20
N GLU A 28 6.44 -19.85 -4.33
CA GLU A 28 7.66 -19.97 -5.14
C GLU A 28 8.15 -18.63 -5.71
N MET A 29 7.29 -17.62 -5.79
CA MET A 29 7.65 -16.26 -6.21
C MET A 29 8.39 -15.48 -5.11
N GLY A 30 8.55 -16.08 -3.93
CA GLY A 30 9.31 -15.51 -2.82
C GLY A 30 8.56 -14.42 -2.06
N VAL A 31 9.33 -13.68 -1.26
CA VAL A 31 8.86 -12.59 -0.40
C VAL A 31 9.68 -11.33 -0.69
N ARG A 32 9.09 -10.17 -0.38
CA ARG A 32 9.78 -8.90 -0.29
C ARG A 32 9.87 -8.50 1.18
N SER A 33 11.08 -8.19 1.63
CA SER A 33 11.35 -7.80 3.02
C SER A 33 11.26 -6.29 3.14
N TRP A 34 10.45 -5.80 4.08
CA TRP A 34 10.35 -4.38 4.42
C TRP A 34 10.99 -4.15 5.78
N GLU A 35 11.98 -3.27 5.83
CA GLU A 35 12.55 -2.79 7.09
C GLU A 35 11.52 -1.90 7.81
N LEU A 36 11.36 -2.13 9.11
CA LEU A 36 10.52 -1.30 9.97
C LEU A 36 11.38 -0.37 10.81
N PRO A 37 10.89 0.84 11.15
CA PRO A 37 11.59 1.74 12.03
C PRO A 37 11.77 1.12 13.42
N SER A 38 12.97 1.29 13.99
CA SER A 38 13.32 0.77 15.31
C SER A 38 12.69 1.59 16.44
N ASP A 39 12.23 2.81 16.15
CA ASP A 39 11.53 3.70 17.06
C ASP A 39 10.01 3.59 16.88
N CYS A 40 9.28 3.74 17.99
CA CYS A 40 7.83 3.77 17.97
C CYS A 40 7.35 5.01 17.18
N GLY A 41 7.07 4.82 15.90
CA GLY A 41 6.80 5.91 14.97
C GLY A 41 6.47 5.45 13.55
N LEU A 42 5.89 4.26 13.38
CA LEU A 42 5.61 3.70 12.07
C LEU A 42 4.63 4.58 11.29
N GLN A 43 5.08 5.14 10.17
CA GLN A 43 4.23 5.88 9.23
C GLN A 43 3.88 5.00 8.04
N VAL A 44 2.57 4.89 7.79
CA VAL A 44 2.02 4.09 6.70
C VAL A 44 1.07 4.90 5.84
N TYR A 45 0.94 4.53 4.58
CA TYR A 45 -0.06 5.04 3.66
C TYR A 45 -1.11 3.97 3.39
N ILE A 46 -2.38 4.36 3.43
CA ILE A 46 -3.53 3.55 2.99
C ILE A 46 -4.37 4.37 2.00
N GLU A 47 -5.33 3.76 1.29
CA GLU A 47 -6.26 4.52 0.47
C GLU A 47 -7.21 5.35 1.33
N LYS A 48 -7.56 6.53 0.83
CA LYS A 48 -8.55 7.41 1.45
C LYS A 48 -9.90 6.74 1.66
N GLU A 49 -10.40 6.00 0.67
CA GLU A 49 -11.69 5.32 0.78
C GLU A 49 -11.68 4.29 1.92
N ASP A 50 -10.60 3.54 2.07
CA ASP A 50 -10.43 2.59 3.17
C ASP A 50 -10.36 3.30 4.54
N PHE A 51 -9.67 4.44 4.60
CA PHE A 51 -9.64 5.27 5.81
C PHE A 51 -11.05 5.76 6.19
N ASP A 52 -11.81 6.28 5.22
CA ASP A 52 -13.15 6.80 5.45
C ASP A 52 -14.12 5.67 5.88
N ILE A 53 -14.02 4.48 5.26
CA ILE A 53 -14.79 3.28 5.66
C ILE A 53 -14.42 2.83 7.07
N ALA A 54 -13.12 2.85 7.41
CA ALA A 54 -12.64 2.49 8.74
C ALA A 54 -13.24 3.43 9.80
N LEU A 55 -13.21 4.74 9.57
CA LEU A 55 -13.78 5.72 10.51
C LEU A 55 -15.30 5.55 10.68
N ALA A 56 -16.01 5.16 9.62
CA ALA A 56 -17.44 4.85 9.69
C ALA A 56 -17.73 3.53 10.44
N SER A 57 -16.74 2.66 10.59
CA SER A 57 -16.85 1.30 11.13
C SER A 57 -15.87 1.09 12.29
N ASP A 58 -15.98 1.91 13.33
CA ASP A 58 -15.22 1.85 14.60
C ASP A 58 -13.69 2.02 14.56
N GLY A 59 -13.11 2.28 13.39
CA GLY A 59 -11.69 2.55 13.19
C GLY A 59 -10.81 1.30 13.12
N ARG A 60 -11.39 0.09 13.08
CA ARG A 60 -10.61 -1.15 13.11
C ARG A 60 -10.38 -1.71 11.71
N ILE A 61 -9.11 -1.85 11.33
CA ILE A 61 -8.69 -2.44 10.06
C ILE A 61 -7.47 -3.34 10.26
N ARG A 62 -7.19 -4.20 9.28
CA ARG A 62 -5.95 -4.98 9.21
C ARG A 62 -5.12 -4.52 8.02
N LEU A 63 -3.87 -4.15 8.29
CA LEU A 63 -2.86 -3.96 7.27
C LEU A 63 -2.48 -5.33 6.72
N LYS A 64 -2.72 -5.56 5.43
CA LYS A 64 -2.53 -6.86 4.79
C LYS A 64 -1.12 -7.41 5.06
N ASP A 65 -1.06 -8.71 5.38
CA ASP A 65 0.16 -9.46 5.70
C ASP A 65 1.02 -8.90 6.86
N PHE A 66 0.47 -7.99 7.68
CA PHE A 66 1.21 -7.38 8.79
C PHE A 66 0.44 -7.40 10.10
N ALA A 67 -0.43 -6.42 10.34
CA ALA A 67 -0.96 -6.19 11.69
C ALA A 67 -2.37 -5.60 11.71
N ASP A 68 -3.06 -5.90 12.80
CA ASP A 68 -4.33 -5.30 13.18
C ASP A 68 -4.08 -3.92 13.79
N VAL A 69 -4.83 -2.91 13.35
CA VAL A 69 -4.69 -1.53 13.81
C VAL A 69 -6.03 -0.90 14.15
N GLU A 70 -5.98 0.10 15.02
CA GLU A 70 -7.09 1.00 15.35
C GLU A 70 -6.70 2.42 14.95
N VAL A 71 -7.48 3.03 14.06
CA VAL A 71 -7.24 4.38 13.52
C VAL A 71 -8.30 5.37 13.99
N SER A 72 -7.97 6.65 13.94
CA SER A 72 -8.87 7.74 14.36
C SER A 72 -8.83 8.91 13.38
N GLU A 73 -9.81 9.81 13.49
CA GLU A 73 -10.03 10.92 12.55
C GLU A 73 -8.80 11.83 12.37
N ASN A 74 -7.94 11.93 13.39
CA ASN A 74 -6.73 12.75 13.36
C ASN A 74 -5.56 12.10 12.60
N LYS A 75 -5.81 11.03 11.83
CA LYS A 75 -4.81 10.25 11.08
C LYS A 75 -3.72 9.64 11.97
N ARG A 76 -4.09 9.32 13.21
CA ARG A 76 -3.28 8.54 14.13
C ARG A 76 -3.96 7.23 14.43
N GLY A 77 -3.15 6.24 14.75
CA GLY A 77 -3.63 4.95 15.20
C GLY A 77 -2.64 4.24 16.10
N LYS A 78 -2.99 3.02 16.47
CA LYS A 78 -2.13 2.10 17.19
C LYS A 78 -2.20 0.71 16.58
N ILE A 79 -1.09 0.00 16.65
CA ILE A 79 -1.05 -1.42 16.34
C ILE A 79 -1.62 -2.16 17.56
N THR A 80 -2.59 -3.03 17.34
CA THR A 80 -3.29 -3.75 18.42
C THR A 80 -3.00 -5.24 18.44
N SER A 81 -2.59 -5.82 17.32
CA SER A 81 -2.13 -7.22 17.27
C SER A 81 -1.31 -7.49 16.01
N MET A 82 -0.24 -8.28 16.12
CA MET A 82 0.49 -8.80 14.95
C MET A 82 -0.33 -9.89 14.26
N GLU A 83 -0.91 -10.79 15.05
CA GLU A 83 -1.79 -11.84 14.55
C GLU A 83 -3.19 -11.28 14.24
N ARG A 84 -3.84 -11.86 13.23
CA ARG A 84 -5.22 -11.49 12.90
C ARG A 84 -6.15 -11.90 14.04
N SER A 85 -6.82 -10.94 14.67
CA SER A 85 -7.66 -11.21 15.84
C SER A 85 -9.14 -11.44 15.51
N ASP A 86 -9.62 -10.96 14.35
CA ASP A 86 -11.02 -11.05 13.92
C ASP A 86 -11.21 -10.85 12.40
N GLU A 87 -12.47 -10.68 11.97
CA GLU A 87 -12.87 -10.48 10.58
C GLU A 87 -12.91 -9.01 10.14
N ARG A 88 -12.13 -8.11 10.79
CA ARG A 88 -12.04 -6.71 10.35
C ARG A 88 -11.57 -6.58 8.89
N PRO A 89 -11.94 -5.50 8.19
CA PRO A 89 -11.53 -5.27 6.81
C PRO A 89 -10.01 -5.28 6.65
N ILE A 90 -9.53 -5.93 5.58
CA ILE A 90 -8.12 -5.97 5.21
C ILE A 90 -7.86 -4.91 4.14
N VAL A 91 -6.86 -4.07 4.36
CA VAL A 91 -6.49 -2.97 3.46
C VAL A 91 -5.06 -3.14 2.97
N HIS A 92 -4.79 -2.70 1.73
CA HIS A 92 -3.42 -2.56 1.25
C HIS A 92 -2.78 -1.30 1.83
N TRP A 93 -1.46 -1.31 1.92
CA TRP A 93 -0.71 -0.27 2.60
C TRP A 93 0.74 -0.24 2.13
N LEU A 94 1.44 0.85 2.44
CA LEU A 94 2.89 1.01 2.23
C LEU A 94 3.50 1.73 3.43
N THR A 95 4.75 1.44 3.78
CA THR A 95 5.52 2.33 4.66
C THR A 95 6.02 3.54 3.89
N GLU A 96 6.31 4.64 4.58
CA GLU A 96 6.98 5.79 3.95
C GLU A 96 8.33 5.40 3.34
N ALA A 97 9.10 4.54 4.01
CA ALA A 97 10.38 4.07 3.51
C ALA A 97 10.26 3.29 2.18
N MET A 98 9.15 2.56 1.98
CA MET A 98 8.90 1.76 0.78
C MET A 98 8.10 2.49 -0.30
N ALA A 99 7.57 3.67 -0.01
CA ALA A 99 6.79 4.45 -0.96
C ALA A 99 7.69 5.24 -1.94
N THR A 100 7.29 5.26 -3.21
CA THR A 100 7.80 6.18 -4.23
C THR A 100 6.63 6.81 -4.98
N ASN A 101 6.78 8.05 -5.44
CA ASN A 101 5.74 8.72 -6.22
C ASN A 101 5.55 8.01 -7.56
N CYS A 102 4.29 7.91 -8.00
CA CYS A 102 3.95 7.36 -9.30
C CYS A 102 2.78 8.08 -9.97
N ILE A 103 2.69 7.94 -11.29
CA ILE A 103 1.49 8.23 -12.07
C ILE A 103 0.97 6.92 -12.66
N LEU A 104 -0.31 6.65 -12.43
CA LEU A 104 -1.07 5.61 -13.11
C LEU A 104 -1.90 6.25 -14.22
N LEU A 105 -1.58 5.94 -15.47
CA LEU A 105 -2.37 6.30 -16.63
C LEU A 105 -3.55 5.33 -16.73
N ARG A 106 -4.77 5.82 -16.52
CA ARG A 106 -5.98 5.01 -16.53
C ARG A 106 -6.99 5.56 -17.55
N PRO A 107 -7.62 4.70 -18.38
CA PRO A 107 -8.71 5.16 -19.23
C PRO A 107 -9.85 5.76 -18.40
N ASP A 108 -10.42 6.86 -18.89
CA ASP A 108 -11.65 7.42 -18.34
C ASP A 108 -12.82 6.43 -18.47
N GLU A 109 -13.96 6.74 -17.84
CA GLU A 109 -15.14 5.85 -17.87
C GLU A 109 -15.66 5.56 -19.30
N LYS A 110 -15.33 6.42 -20.27
CA LYS A 110 -15.73 6.27 -21.67
C LYS A 110 -14.68 5.55 -22.52
N GLY A 111 -13.47 5.36 -22.00
CA GLY A 111 -12.32 4.83 -22.74
C GLY A 111 -11.79 5.77 -23.83
N GLU A 112 -12.10 7.06 -23.77
CA GLU A 112 -11.74 8.04 -24.81
C GLU A 112 -10.42 8.73 -24.50
N GLN A 113 -10.08 8.85 -23.22
CA GLN A 113 -8.90 9.58 -22.73
C GLN A 113 -8.18 8.77 -21.65
N LEU A 114 -6.90 9.07 -21.45
CA LEU A 114 -6.14 8.59 -20.30
C LEU A 114 -6.05 9.71 -19.27
N ASP A 115 -6.50 9.42 -18.06
CA ASP A 115 -6.34 10.26 -16.89
C ASP A 115 -5.02 9.93 -16.19
N ASP A 116 -4.32 10.98 -15.75
CA ASP A 116 -3.12 10.89 -14.93
C ASP A 116 -3.55 10.81 -13.46
N ILE A 117 -3.41 9.64 -12.84
CA ILE A 117 -3.72 9.43 -11.43
C ILE A 117 -2.41 9.42 -10.63
N GLU A 118 -2.15 10.49 -9.90
CA GLU A 118 -1.02 10.56 -8.97
C GLU A 118 -1.24 9.66 -7.74
N GLY A 119 -0.16 9.02 -7.29
CA GLY A 119 -0.22 8.13 -6.14
C GLY A 119 1.17 7.71 -5.63
N LEU A 120 1.15 6.68 -4.78
CA LEU A 120 2.34 6.05 -4.26
C LEU A 120 2.42 4.61 -4.75
N PHE A 121 3.63 4.14 -4.96
CA PHE A 121 3.94 2.80 -5.40
C PHE A 121 5.07 2.21 -4.57
N GLU A 122 5.10 0.88 -4.44
CA GLU A 122 6.17 0.20 -3.74
C GLU A 122 7.48 0.30 -4.54
N LYS A 123 8.57 0.74 -3.88
CA LYS A 123 9.92 0.67 -4.45
C LYS A 123 10.23 -0.77 -4.87
N ASN A 124 10.62 -0.93 -6.12
CA ASN A 124 10.92 -2.23 -6.73
C ASN A 124 12.02 -2.08 -7.78
N SER A 125 12.48 -3.21 -8.30
CA SER A 125 13.52 -3.28 -9.34
C SER A 125 13.01 -3.94 -10.63
N TYR A 126 11.69 -3.98 -10.84
CA TYR A 126 11.11 -4.58 -12.04
C TYR A 126 11.45 -3.73 -13.27
N PRO A 127 11.82 -4.36 -14.40
CA PRO A 127 12.12 -3.63 -15.62
C PRO A 127 10.84 -3.05 -16.25
N ASN A 128 10.99 -1.96 -17.01
CA ASN A 128 9.92 -1.44 -17.87
C ASN A 128 9.36 -2.54 -18.78
N GLY A 129 8.06 -2.52 -18.99
CA GLY A 129 7.31 -3.56 -19.70
C GLY A 129 6.79 -4.68 -18.80
N THR A 130 7.22 -4.77 -17.54
CA THR A 130 6.68 -5.74 -16.58
C THR A 130 5.23 -5.44 -16.25
N ILE A 131 4.38 -6.47 -16.30
CA ILE A 131 2.99 -6.40 -15.81
C ILE A 131 3.00 -6.78 -14.34
N ILE A 132 2.40 -5.93 -13.51
CA ILE A 132 2.31 -6.08 -12.07
C ILE A 132 0.85 -6.03 -11.63
N GLN A 133 0.56 -6.67 -10.50
CA GLN A 133 -0.72 -6.54 -9.83
C GLN A 133 -0.62 -5.46 -8.75
N LEU A 134 -1.42 -4.41 -8.90
CA LEU A 134 -1.68 -3.42 -7.86
C LEU A 134 -2.82 -3.96 -6.98
N GLU A 135 -2.50 -4.33 -5.75
CA GLU A 135 -3.45 -4.97 -4.84
C GLU A 135 -4.72 -4.11 -4.71
N ARG A 136 -5.89 -4.72 -4.92
CA ARG A 136 -7.23 -4.09 -4.86
C ARG A 136 -7.48 -2.97 -5.88
N ILE A 137 -6.55 -2.71 -6.79
CA ILE A 137 -6.68 -1.70 -7.87
C ILE A 137 -6.78 -2.36 -9.26
N GLY A 138 -6.02 -3.43 -9.51
CA GLY A 138 -5.99 -4.14 -10.79
C GLY A 138 -4.57 -4.41 -11.28
N PHE A 139 -4.39 -4.61 -12.58
CA PHE A 139 -3.11 -4.87 -13.22
C PHE A 139 -2.64 -3.66 -14.02
N SER A 140 -1.33 -3.39 -13.95
CA SER A 140 -0.70 -2.32 -14.73
C SER A 140 0.62 -2.78 -15.35
N ARG A 141 1.05 -2.09 -16.41
CA ARG A 141 2.37 -2.29 -17.03
C ARG A 141 3.27 -1.11 -16.67
N LEU A 142 4.49 -1.38 -16.22
CA LEU A 142 5.49 -0.35 -15.95
C LEU A 142 5.98 0.27 -17.26
N GLU A 143 6.00 1.60 -17.35
CA GLU A 143 6.50 2.36 -18.48
C GLU A 143 7.70 3.23 -18.12
N PRO A 144 8.59 3.51 -19.09
CA PRO A 144 9.49 4.63 -18.95
C PRO A 144 8.71 5.94 -18.79
N ASN A 145 9.19 6.81 -17.91
CA ASN A 145 8.71 8.17 -17.78
C ASN A 145 9.74 9.14 -18.38
N ASP A 146 9.60 9.43 -19.67
CA ASP A 146 10.52 10.32 -20.38
C ASP A 146 10.41 11.79 -19.92
N ARG A 147 9.29 12.16 -19.28
CA ARG A 147 9.04 13.52 -18.78
C ARG A 147 9.68 13.76 -17.42
N ASP A 148 9.57 12.78 -16.53
CA ASP A 148 10.18 12.79 -15.20
C ASP A 148 10.70 11.37 -14.84
N PRO A 149 11.98 11.08 -15.12
CA PRO A 149 12.57 9.78 -14.81
C PRO A 149 12.62 9.44 -13.31
N SER A 150 12.39 10.41 -12.42
CA SER A 150 12.33 10.17 -10.97
C SER A 150 10.98 9.61 -10.51
N MET A 151 9.96 9.68 -11.35
CA MET A 151 8.61 9.26 -11.04
C MET A 151 8.25 7.99 -11.80
N THR A 152 7.79 6.96 -11.08
CA THR A 152 7.35 5.72 -11.72
C THR A 152 6.08 5.98 -12.52
N GLN A 153 6.06 5.54 -13.79
CA GLN A 153 4.86 5.61 -14.62
C GLN A 153 4.33 4.20 -14.91
N MET A 154 3.01 4.06 -14.88
CA MET A 154 2.32 2.81 -15.18
C MET A 154 1.14 3.07 -16.10
N ILE A 155 0.83 2.12 -16.99
CA ILE A 155 -0.42 2.11 -17.75
C ILE A 155 -1.32 1.02 -17.18
N TRP A 156 -2.53 1.39 -16.77
CA TRP A 156 -3.54 0.43 -16.31
C TRP A 156 -4.00 -0.49 -17.45
N THR A 157 -4.26 -1.76 -17.15
CA THR A 157 -4.63 -2.77 -18.15
C THR A 157 -6.02 -3.36 -17.93
N HIS A 158 -6.28 -3.91 -16.75
CA HIS A 158 -7.55 -4.56 -16.39
C HIS A 158 -7.65 -4.76 -14.86
N THR A 159 -8.84 -5.12 -14.37
CA THR A 159 -9.11 -5.53 -12.98
C THR A 159 -9.54 -6.98 -12.92
#